data_AF-A0A9Q9IBC2-F1
#
_entry.id   AF-A0A9Q9IBC2-F1
#
_cell.length_a   1.000
_cell.length_b   1.000
_cell.length_c   1.000
_cell.angle_alpha   90.00
_cell.angle_beta   90.00
_cell.angle_gamma   90.00
#
_symmetry.space_group_name_H-M   'P 1'
#
loop_
_entity.id
_entity.type
_entity.pdbx_description
1 polymer ?
#
loop_
_entity_poly.entity_id
_entity_poly.type
_entity_poly.pdbx_seq_one_letter_code
_entity_poly.pdbx_strand_id
1 'polypeptide(L)'
;MTYFADLTHAYSLFDHDTVRYEWGTLDYRPRYERLSVGWLDASQPFDTGPVPDGFADALLDIVGNPAVNETRGLHRCEFCPSDTSLIADPRSDGESWLAFREIRVPARPGVMFAAPALIWHYVSAHAYRPPAEFVEAVQHYDAGWATEPSPWIPPDGERAVWGRTARNVMLRCVRCGQKFELHYTPDEPGRRALSLATQQLREQCPDHGKEWEFCDKVR
;
A
#
# COMPACT_ATOMS: atom_id res chain seq x y z
N MET A 1 -15.92 9.85 -11.69
CA MET A 1 -15.15 9.71 -10.42
C MET A 1 -15.99 10.39 -9.33
N THR A 2 -15.66 10.34 -8.03
CA THR A 2 -16.14 11.43 -7.16
C THR A 2 -15.25 12.65 -7.43
N TYR A 3 -15.84 13.77 -7.81
CA TYR A 3 -15.12 15.03 -8.00
C TYR A 3 -14.79 15.68 -6.65
N PHE A 4 -13.55 16.15 -6.51
CA PHE A 4 -13.16 17.08 -5.45
C PHE A 4 -12.29 18.17 -6.07
N ALA A 5 -12.69 19.44 -5.87
CA ALA A 5 -11.87 20.55 -6.30
C ALA A 5 -10.49 20.50 -5.61
N ASP A 6 -9.44 20.85 -6.36
CA ASP A 6 -8.09 20.81 -5.82
C ASP A 6 -7.96 21.72 -4.60
N LEU A 7 -7.14 21.27 -3.63
CA LEU A 7 -6.87 21.95 -2.36
C LEU A 7 -8.09 22.13 -1.46
N THR A 8 -9.15 21.32 -1.65
CA THR A 8 -10.29 21.31 -0.74
C THR A 8 -10.22 20.17 0.27
N HIS A 9 -10.79 20.41 1.46
CA HIS A 9 -10.97 19.41 2.53
C HIS A 9 -12.03 18.34 2.20
N ALA A 10 -12.52 18.30 0.96
CA ALA A 10 -13.70 17.54 0.59
C ALA A 10 -13.45 16.02 0.50
N TYR A 11 -12.24 15.53 0.78
CA TYR A 11 -11.99 14.09 0.95
C TYR A 11 -12.67 13.57 2.24
N SER A 12 -13.99 13.40 2.19
CA SER A 12 -14.84 12.93 3.29
C SER A 12 -15.34 11.50 3.07
N LEU A 13 -14.77 10.77 2.12
CA LEU A 13 -15.20 9.40 1.82
C LEU A 13 -15.02 8.47 3.02
N PHE A 14 -13.90 8.60 3.75
CA PHE A 14 -13.60 7.79 4.94
C PHE A 14 -12.90 8.63 6.01
N ASP A 15 -13.23 8.35 7.28
CA ASP A 15 -12.60 8.95 8.46
C ASP A 15 -11.25 8.28 8.82
N HIS A 16 -10.85 7.25 8.06
CA HIS A 16 -9.63 6.47 8.22
C HIS A 16 -8.87 6.34 6.89
N ASP A 17 -7.59 6.01 6.97
CA ASP A 17 -6.76 5.56 5.87
C ASP A 17 -6.38 4.09 6.11
N THR A 18 -6.52 3.26 5.08
CA THR A 18 -6.05 1.88 5.03
C THR A 18 -4.86 1.82 4.08
N VAL A 19 -3.68 1.48 4.60
CA VAL A 19 -2.45 1.36 3.81
C VAL A 19 -2.12 -0.12 3.64
N ARG A 20 -1.87 -0.53 2.39
CA ARG A 20 -1.48 -1.90 2.06
C ARG A 20 0.04 -2.02 1.98
N TYR A 21 0.60 -2.87 2.81
CA TYR A 21 2.00 -3.28 2.78
C TYR A 21 2.13 -4.73 2.32
N GLU A 22 3.36 -5.16 2.03
CA GLU A 22 3.67 -6.57 1.75
C GLU A 22 3.29 -7.51 2.90
N TRP A 23 3.41 -7.02 4.14
CA TRP A 23 3.10 -7.80 5.34
C TRP A 23 1.62 -7.82 5.71
N GLY A 24 0.78 -6.90 5.20
CA GLY A 24 -0.59 -6.76 5.68
C GLY A 24 -1.23 -5.41 5.41
N THR A 25 -2.23 -5.06 6.22
CA THR A 25 -2.85 -3.73 6.22
C THR A 25 -2.58 -2.99 7.53
N LEU A 26 -2.44 -1.68 7.39
CA LEU A 26 -2.41 -0.72 8.48
C LEU A 26 -3.65 0.19 8.34
N ASP A 27 -4.48 0.22 9.36
CA ASP A 27 -5.71 0.99 9.40
C ASP A 27 -5.61 2.05 10.50
N TYR A 28 -5.81 3.33 10.19
CA TYR A 28 -5.74 4.38 11.21
C TYR A 28 -6.60 5.59 10.86
N ARG A 29 -6.96 6.37 11.89
CA ARG A 29 -7.57 7.70 11.69
C ARG A 29 -6.47 8.76 11.57
N PRO A 30 -6.36 9.46 10.44
CA PRO A 30 -5.43 10.56 10.28
C PRO A 30 -5.61 11.63 11.35
N ARG A 31 -4.49 12.15 11.89
CA ARG A 31 -4.46 13.32 12.79
C ARG A 31 -3.98 14.59 12.08
N TYR A 32 -4.01 14.55 10.76
CA TYR A 32 -3.59 15.60 9.85
C TYR A 32 -4.73 15.95 8.89
N GLU A 33 -4.64 17.13 8.32
CA GLU A 33 -5.53 17.59 7.27
C GLU A 33 -5.24 16.84 5.96
N ARG A 34 -6.30 16.42 5.26
CA ARG A 34 -6.21 15.81 3.93
C ARG A 34 -6.77 16.77 2.90
N LEU A 35 -5.94 17.19 1.95
CA LEU A 35 -6.33 18.04 0.84
C LEU A 35 -6.42 17.24 -0.46
N SER A 36 -7.56 17.32 -1.12
CA SER A 36 -7.80 16.63 -2.40
C SER A 36 -6.99 17.24 -3.53
N VAL A 37 -6.34 16.41 -4.36
CA VAL A 37 -5.72 16.84 -5.62
C VAL A 37 -5.96 15.82 -6.72
N GLY A 38 -6.33 16.27 -7.92
CA GLY A 38 -6.44 15.42 -9.11
C GLY A 38 -7.67 14.50 -9.14
N TRP A 39 -8.72 14.84 -8.39
CA TRP A 39 -10.01 14.15 -8.41
C TRP A 39 -10.91 14.76 -9.49
N LEU A 40 -10.51 14.53 -10.75
CA LEU A 40 -11.12 15.16 -11.92
C LEU A 40 -12.44 14.47 -12.33
N ASP A 41 -13.28 15.22 -13.03
CA ASP A 41 -14.56 14.76 -13.57
C ASP A 41 -14.82 15.46 -14.91
N ALA A 42 -15.37 14.74 -15.90
CA ALA A 42 -15.58 15.31 -17.23
C ALA A 42 -16.57 16.49 -17.28
N SER A 43 -17.40 16.65 -16.24
CA SER A 43 -18.31 17.79 -16.11
C SER A 43 -17.66 19.05 -15.52
N GLN A 44 -16.42 18.96 -15.02
CA GLN A 44 -15.74 20.06 -14.36
C GLN A 44 -14.48 20.47 -15.14
N PRO A 45 -14.24 21.79 -15.34
CA PRO A 45 -12.98 22.24 -15.91
C PRO A 45 -11.85 21.98 -14.92
N PHE A 46 -10.65 21.77 -15.45
CA PHE A 46 -9.41 21.69 -14.69
C PHE A 46 -8.30 22.45 -15.39
N ASP A 47 -7.32 22.89 -14.61
CA ASP A 47 -6.18 23.62 -15.11
C ASP A 47 -5.31 22.73 -15.99
N THR A 48 -4.93 23.26 -17.16
CA THR A 48 -3.99 22.59 -18.06
C THR A 48 -2.75 23.43 -18.31
N GLY A 49 -1.63 22.77 -18.56
CA GLY A 49 -0.37 23.44 -18.86
C GLY A 49 0.86 22.60 -18.57
N PRO A 50 2.05 23.18 -18.77
CA PRO A 50 3.30 22.48 -18.51
C PRO A 50 3.48 22.22 -17.02
N VAL A 51 4.13 21.10 -16.72
CA VAL A 51 4.65 20.74 -15.40
C VAL A 51 6.18 20.65 -15.48
N PRO A 52 6.91 20.77 -14.36
CA PRO A 52 8.37 20.63 -14.36
C PRO A 52 8.83 19.28 -14.93
N ASP A 53 9.99 19.27 -15.56
CA ASP A 53 10.60 18.05 -16.09
C ASP A 53 10.79 17.01 -14.98
N GLY A 54 10.50 15.74 -15.29
CA GLY A 54 10.58 14.63 -14.34
C GLY A 54 9.44 14.55 -13.31
N PHE A 55 8.51 15.52 -13.27
CA PHE A 55 7.38 15.47 -12.33
C PHE A 55 6.49 14.24 -12.53
N ALA A 56 6.23 13.85 -13.78
CA ALA A 56 5.45 12.65 -14.09
C ALA A 56 6.16 11.37 -13.62
N ASP A 57 7.48 11.30 -13.72
CA ASP A 57 8.26 10.15 -13.24
C ASP A 57 8.24 10.08 -11.70
N ALA A 58 8.37 11.22 -11.03
CA ALA A 58 8.24 11.32 -9.58
C ALA A 58 6.84 10.88 -9.09
N LEU A 59 5.78 11.24 -9.82
CA LEU A 59 4.44 10.73 -9.54
C LEU A 59 4.36 9.20 -9.64
N LEU A 60 5.00 8.59 -10.63
CA LEU A 60 5.05 7.13 -10.72
C LEU A 60 5.88 6.50 -9.60
N ASP A 61 6.95 7.16 -9.14
CA ASP A 61 7.71 6.70 -7.96
C ASP A 61 6.79 6.64 -6.74
N ILE A 62 5.96 7.66 -6.54
CA ILE A 62 4.97 7.70 -5.46
C ILE A 62 3.89 6.63 -5.65
N VAL A 63 3.40 6.42 -6.86
CA VAL A 63 2.43 5.33 -7.16
C VAL A 63 3.01 3.94 -6.87
N GLY A 64 4.32 3.77 -6.97
CA GLY A 64 5.02 2.53 -6.60
C GLY A 64 5.14 2.29 -5.09
N ASN A 65 4.81 3.27 -4.25
CA ASN A 65 4.78 3.13 -2.80
C ASN A 65 3.48 2.44 -2.32
N PRO A 66 3.39 2.04 -1.03
CA PRO A 66 2.22 1.36 -0.47
C PRO A 66 0.90 2.01 -0.88
N ALA A 67 0.01 1.21 -1.46
CA ALA A 67 -1.29 1.68 -1.93
C ALA A 67 -2.17 2.09 -0.74
N VAL A 68 -2.90 3.20 -0.90
CA VAL A 68 -3.83 3.71 0.13
C VAL A 68 -5.26 3.59 -0.38
N ASN A 69 -6.18 3.22 0.52
CA ASN A 69 -7.63 3.18 0.30
C ASN A 69 -8.02 2.50 -1.03
N GLU A 70 -7.51 1.29 -1.23
CA GLU A 70 -7.86 0.52 -2.42
C GLU A 70 -9.34 0.17 -2.46
N THR A 71 -9.93 0.32 -3.64
CA THR A 71 -11.33 0.01 -3.88
C THR A 71 -11.47 -1.30 -4.66
N ARG A 72 -12.66 -1.90 -4.61
CA ARG A 72 -12.98 -3.11 -5.38
C ARG A 72 -13.38 -2.82 -6.82
N GLY A 73 -13.48 -1.55 -7.21
CA GLY A 73 -13.86 -1.10 -8.54
C GLY A 73 -12.66 -0.55 -9.30
N LEU A 74 -12.77 -0.51 -10.63
CA LEU A 74 -11.79 0.15 -11.48
C LEU A 74 -12.44 1.40 -12.08
N HIS A 75 -11.90 2.58 -11.74
CA HIS A 75 -12.30 3.81 -12.38
C HIS A 75 -11.74 3.91 -13.82
N ARG A 76 -12.61 4.26 -14.76
CA ARG A 76 -12.26 4.50 -16.16
C ARG A 76 -12.08 5.99 -16.37
N CYS A 77 -10.96 6.39 -16.98
CA CYS A 77 -10.71 7.75 -17.40
C CYS A 77 -11.84 8.22 -18.33
N GLU A 78 -12.51 9.30 -17.95
CA GLU A 78 -13.66 9.87 -18.68
C GLU A 78 -13.23 10.73 -19.88
N PHE A 79 -11.93 11.04 -19.97
CA PHE A 79 -11.34 11.87 -21.02
C PHE A 79 -10.75 11.05 -22.18
N CYS A 80 -10.53 9.75 -21.98
CA CYS A 80 -10.07 8.83 -23.02
C CYS A 80 -11.24 8.18 -23.76
N PRO A 81 -11.02 7.73 -25.00
CA PRO A 81 -11.93 6.79 -25.67
C PRO A 81 -12.23 5.55 -24.81
N SER A 82 -13.42 4.99 -24.94
CA SER A 82 -13.90 3.92 -24.04
C SER A 82 -13.02 2.66 -24.02
N ASP A 83 -12.40 2.33 -25.14
CA ASP A 83 -11.50 1.17 -25.32
C ASP A 83 -10.12 1.34 -24.67
N THR A 84 -9.73 2.58 -24.39
CA THR A 84 -8.44 2.98 -23.78
C THR A 84 -8.62 3.66 -22.42
N SER A 85 -9.85 3.70 -21.91
CA SER A 85 -10.23 4.38 -20.67
C SER A 85 -9.72 3.71 -19.39
N LEU A 86 -9.30 2.45 -19.46
CA LEU A 86 -8.75 1.72 -18.32
C LEU A 86 -7.22 1.79 -18.35
N ILE A 87 -6.62 2.44 -17.35
CA ILE A 87 -5.20 2.80 -17.39
C ILE A 87 -4.37 1.84 -16.54
N ALA A 88 -3.50 1.08 -17.20
CA ALA A 88 -2.52 0.21 -16.55
C ALA A 88 -1.43 1.04 -15.87
N ASP A 89 -0.86 0.51 -14.79
CA ASP A 89 0.36 1.07 -14.22
C ASP A 89 1.53 0.80 -15.20
N PRO A 90 2.17 1.85 -15.75
CA PRO A 90 3.22 1.69 -16.76
C PRO A 90 4.47 0.97 -16.23
N ARG A 91 4.63 0.79 -14.92
CA ARG A 91 5.76 0.09 -14.30
C ARG A 91 5.45 -1.35 -13.86
N SER A 92 4.22 -1.81 -14.10
CA SER A 92 3.73 -3.12 -13.63
C SER A 92 3.73 -4.22 -14.69
N ASP A 93 4.36 -4.00 -15.85
CA ASP A 93 4.26 -4.89 -17.02
C ASP A 93 2.80 -5.22 -17.43
N GLY A 94 1.84 -4.36 -17.05
CA GLY A 94 0.41 -4.53 -17.30
C GLY A 94 -0.34 -5.41 -16.29
N GLU A 95 0.33 -5.86 -15.22
CA GLU A 95 -0.29 -6.70 -14.18
C GLU A 95 -1.06 -5.88 -13.12
N SER A 96 -0.90 -4.55 -13.11
CA SER A 96 -1.56 -3.64 -12.18
C SER A 96 -2.23 -2.46 -12.89
N TRP A 97 -3.23 -1.88 -12.21
CA TRP A 97 -4.03 -0.76 -12.71
C TRP A 97 -3.86 0.47 -11.82
N LEU A 98 -3.91 1.67 -12.39
CA LEU A 98 -3.94 2.93 -11.62
C LEU A 98 -5.33 3.25 -11.04
N ALA A 99 -6.34 2.55 -11.55
CA ALA A 99 -7.75 2.89 -11.48
C ALA A 99 -8.45 2.67 -10.12
N PHE A 100 -7.76 2.14 -9.10
CA PHE A 100 -8.42 1.62 -7.89
C PHE A 100 -7.77 2.01 -6.57
N ARG A 101 -6.66 2.75 -6.61
CA ARG A 101 -5.87 3.09 -5.42
C ARG A 101 -5.55 4.57 -5.37
N GLU A 102 -5.21 5.02 -4.17
CA GLU A 102 -4.80 6.39 -3.90
C GLU A 102 -3.33 6.45 -3.51
N ILE A 103 -2.80 7.66 -3.58
CA ILE A 103 -1.50 8.04 -3.04
C ILE A 103 -1.68 9.07 -1.94
N ARG A 104 -0.66 9.18 -1.10
CA ARG A 104 -0.51 10.23 -0.09
C ARG A 104 0.81 10.94 -0.35
N VAL A 105 0.79 12.27 -0.34
CA VAL A 105 1.98 13.10 -0.54
C VAL A 105 2.09 14.07 0.64
N PRO A 106 3.09 13.90 1.52
CA PRO A 106 3.34 14.84 2.62
C PRO A 106 3.57 16.25 2.09
N ALA A 107 2.91 17.25 2.64
CA ALA A 107 3.06 18.64 2.21
C ALA A 107 3.88 19.46 3.23
N ARG A 108 3.20 20.00 4.23
CA ARG A 108 3.79 20.70 5.39
C ARG A 108 3.31 20.01 6.67
N PRO A 109 3.96 20.21 7.83
CA PRO A 109 3.54 19.57 9.08
C PRO A 109 2.04 19.66 9.31
N GLY A 110 1.37 18.51 9.46
CA GLY A 110 -0.08 18.43 9.69
C GLY A 110 -0.95 18.49 8.44
N VAL A 111 -0.39 18.51 7.22
CA VAL A 111 -1.12 18.50 5.95
C VAL A 111 -0.58 17.42 5.02
N MET A 112 -1.49 16.63 4.47
CA MET A 112 -1.22 15.56 3.52
C MET A 112 -2.10 15.75 2.28
N PHE A 113 -1.51 15.67 1.09
CA PHE A 113 -2.33 15.60 -0.12
C PHE A 113 -2.83 14.17 -0.34
N ALA A 114 -4.10 14.05 -0.71
CA ALA A 114 -4.75 12.80 -1.10
C ALA A 114 -5.14 12.89 -2.58
N ALA A 115 -4.57 12.00 -3.39
CA ALA A 115 -4.80 11.98 -4.83
C ALA A 115 -5.07 10.55 -5.31
N PRO A 116 -5.85 10.36 -6.37
CA PRO A 116 -5.94 9.06 -7.01
C PRO A 116 -4.61 8.73 -7.68
N ALA A 117 -4.21 7.45 -7.74
CA ALA A 117 -3.02 7.05 -8.51
C ALA A 117 -3.15 7.41 -10.01
N LEU A 118 -4.39 7.55 -10.50
CA LEU A 118 -4.70 8.01 -11.85
C LEU A 118 -4.25 9.47 -12.13
N ILE A 119 -3.87 10.26 -11.11
CA ILE A 119 -3.33 11.61 -11.29
C ILE A 119 -2.15 11.64 -12.25
N TRP A 120 -1.30 10.61 -12.23
CA TRP A 120 -0.19 10.50 -13.19
C TRP A 120 -0.68 10.54 -14.64
N HIS A 121 -1.75 9.79 -14.94
CA HIS A 121 -2.32 9.73 -16.27
C HIS A 121 -2.95 11.06 -16.69
N TYR A 122 -3.63 11.74 -15.76
CA TYR A 122 -4.18 13.06 -16.03
C TYR A 122 -3.09 14.07 -16.40
N VAL A 123 -1.96 14.02 -15.70
CA VAL A 123 -0.79 14.88 -15.99
C VAL A 123 -0.17 14.51 -17.34
N SER A 124 0.06 13.22 -17.60
CA SER A 124 0.83 12.77 -18.77
C SER A 124 0.04 12.74 -20.08
N ALA A 125 -1.26 12.46 -20.03
CA ALA A 125 -2.11 12.28 -21.21
C ALA A 125 -3.12 13.41 -21.42
N HIS A 126 -3.50 14.13 -20.36
CA HIS A 126 -4.52 15.19 -20.42
C HIS A 126 -3.99 16.57 -20.05
N ALA A 127 -2.66 16.71 -19.92
CA ALA A 127 -1.98 17.97 -19.59
C ALA A 127 -2.54 18.66 -18.34
N TYR A 128 -3.14 17.90 -17.42
CA TYR A 128 -3.58 18.43 -16.13
C TYR A 128 -2.37 19.04 -15.43
N ARG A 129 -2.52 20.30 -15.02
CA ARG A 129 -1.51 21.05 -14.28
C ARG A 129 -1.96 21.12 -12.82
N PRO A 130 -1.40 20.29 -11.92
CA PRO A 130 -1.75 20.32 -10.52
C PRO A 130 -1.37 21.65 -9.85
N PRO A 131 -1.96 21.97 -8.69
CA PRO A 131 -1.56 23.13 -7.91
C PRO A 131 -0.05 23.14 -7.60
N ALA A 132 0.55 24.33 -7.59
CA ALA A 132 1.98 24.50 -7.39
C ALA A 132 2.49 23.86 -6.07
N GLU A 133 1.71 23.97 -4.99
CA GLU A 133 2.04 23.36 -3.69
C GLU A 133 2.12 21.82 -3.76
N PHE A 134 1.27 21.20 -4.59
CA PHE A 134 1.34 19.75 -4.81
C PHE A 134 2.56 19.37 -5.64
N VAL A 135 2.87 20.17 -6.68
CA VAL A 135 4.06 19.96 -7.49
C VAL A 135 5.34 20.03 -6.65
N GLU A 136 5.43 21.03 -5.77
CA GLU A 136 6.55 21.18 -4.84
C GLU A 136 6.65 19.99 -3.87
N ALA A 137 5.52 19.54 -3.31
CA ALA A 137 5.47 18.41 -2.39
C ALA A 137 5.91 17.08 -3.04
N VAL A 138 5.55 16.84 -4.30
CA VAL A 138 6.02 15.67 -5.06
C VAL A 138 7.53 15.72 -5.31
N GLN A 139 8.08 16.89 -5.63
CA GLN A 139 9.53 17.05 -5.86
C GLN A 139 10.36 16.84 -4.58
N HIS A 140 9.77 17.09 -3.41
CA HIS A 140 10.39 16.88 -2.10
C HIS A 140 9.82 15.66 -1.37
N TYR A 141 9.23 14.72 -2.12
CA TYR A 141 8.55 13.58 -1.53
C TYR A 141 9.52 12.71 -0.72
N ASP A 142 9.15 12.44 0.53
CA ASP A 142 9.85 11.52 1.41
C ASP A 142 9.04 10.23 1.57
N ALA A 143 9.48 9.15 0.91
CA ALA A 143 8.87 7.82 1.03
C ALA A 143 8.85 7.27 2.47
N GLY A 144 9.66 7.85 3.37
CA GLY A 144 9.68 7.54 4.80
C GLY A 144 8.36 7.81 5.51
N TRP A 145 7.45 8.61 4.95
CA TRP A 145 6.13 8.86 5.56
C TRP A 145 5.31 7.59 5.80
N ALA A 146 5.49 6.58 4.96
CA ALA A 146 4.81 5.28 5.06
C ALA A 146 5.63 4.25 5.85
N THR A 147 6.82 4.59 6.37
CA THR A 147 7.65 3.68 7.15
C THR A 147 7.47 3.93 8.65
N GLU A 148 7.37 2.87 9.45
CA GLU A 148 7.22 3.02 10.90
C GLU A 148 8.60 3.05 11.59
N PRO A 149 8.81 3.95 12.59
CA PRO A 149 7.88 4.97 13.07
C PRO A 149 7.78 6.18 12.11
N SER A 150 6.56 6.64 11.84
CA SER A 150 6.30 7.82 11.01
C SER A 150 5.55 8.88 11.80
N PRO A 151 5.83 10.18 11.61
CA PRO A 151 5.05 11.25 12.22
C PRO A 151 3.61 11.34 11.68
N TRP A 152 3.33 10.68 10.56
CA TRP A 152 2.02 10.67 9.91
C TRP A 152 1.16 9.50 10.38
N ILE A 153 1.78 8.38 10.76
CA ILE A 153 1.06 7.20 11.26
C ILE A 153 0.92 7.33 12.77
N PRO A 154 -0.31 7.41 13.31
CA PRO A 154 -0.49 7.55 14.75
C PRO A 154 -0.20 6.20 15.45
N PRO A 155 0.25 6.24 16.72
CA PRO A 155 0.68 5.04 17.44
C PRO A 155 -0.47 4.04 17.69
N ASP A 156 -1.72 4.50 17.62
CA ASP A 156 -2.95 3.72 17.81
C ASP A 156 -3.53 3.12 16.52
N GLY A 157 -2.81 3.15 15.40
CA GLY A 157 -3.22 2.41 14.20
C GLY A 157 -3.38 0.90 14.44
N GLU A 158 -4.25 0.25 13.69
CA GLU A 158 -4.50 -1.19 13.77
C GLU A 158 -3.72 -1.92 12.68
N ARG A 159 -3.00 -3.00 13.05
CA ARG A 159 -2.15 -3.77 12.12
C ARG A 159 -2.70 -5.17 11.88
N ALA A 160 -3.25 -5.41 10.71
CA ALA A 160 -3.68 -6.73 10.28
C ALA A 160 -2.63 -7.35 9.34
N VAL A 161 -1.64 -8.05 9.91
CA VAL A 161 -0.64 -8.80 9.13
C VAL A 161 -1.29 -10.02 8.50
N TRP A 162 -1.13 -10.17 7.20
CA TRP A 162 -1.65 -11.33 6.47
C TRP A 162 -0.88 -12.59 6.85
N GLY A 163 -1.60 -13.72 6.85
CA GLY A 163 -1.01 -14.98 7.26
C GLY A 163 -0.82 -15.13 8.78
N ARG A 164 -1.26 -14.16 9.61
CA ARG A 164 -1.43 -14.32 11.07
C ARG A 164 -2.62 -15.21 11.48
N THR A 165 -3.20 -15.99 10.57
CA THR A 165 -3.97 -17.17 10.98
C THR A 165 -2.99 -18.18 11.57
N ALA A 166 -3.22 -18.62 12.80
CA ALA A 166 -2.46 -19.74 13.38
C ALA A 166 -2.49 -20.89 12.38
N ARG A 167 -1.30 -21.33 11.94
CA ARG A 167 -1.17 -22.48 11.06
C ARG A 167 -0.73 -23.66 11.89
N ASN A 168 -1.38 -24.79 11.66
CA ASN A 168 -0.87 -26.07 12.10
C ASN A 168 0.06 -26.55 11.00
N VAL A 169 1.33 -26.67 11.31
CA VAL A 169 2.30 -27.31 10.40
C VAL A 169 2.72 -28.64 11.01
N MET A 170 2.74 -29.68 10.18
CA MET A 170 3.23 -30.98 10.59
C MET A 170 4.70 -31.09 10.21
N LEU A 171 5.55 -31.18 11.21
CA LEU A 171 6.99 -31.33 11.04
C LEU A 171 7.37 -32.78 11.30
N ARG A 172 8.34 -33.28 10.53
CA ARG A 172 8.93 -34.59 10.77
C ARG A 172 10.39 -34.42 11.15
N CYS A 173 10.81 -35.10 12.21
CA CYS A 173 12.21 -35.24 12.53
C CYS A 173 12.89 -36.10 11.45
N VAL A 174 13.90 -35.57 10.78
CA VAL A 174 14.63 -36.28 9.70
C VAL A 174 15.32 -37.55 10.22
N ARG A 175 15.69 -37.57 11.51
CA ARG A 175 16.45 -38.68 12.11
C ARG A 175 15.56 -39.84 12.60
N CYS A 176 14.52 -39.56 13.38
CA CYS A 176 13.68 -40.62 13.96
C CYS A 176 12.34 -40.79 13.22
N GLY A 177 11.98 -39.85 12.35
CA GLY A 177 10.72 -39.88 11.60
C GLY A 177 9.47 -39.55 12.42
N GLN A 178 9.60 -39.19 13.70
CA GLN A 178 8.47 -38.73 14.51
C GLN A 178 7.88 -37.44 13.94
N LYS A 179 6.55 -37.35 13.99
CA LYS A 179 5.79 -36.20 13.52
C LYS A 179 5.34 -35.36 14.70
N PHE A 180 5.44 -34.05 14.56
CA PHE A 180 5.03 -33.07 15.55
C PHE A 180 4.09 -32.07 14.89
N GLU A 181 2.96 -31.81 15.53
CA GLU A 181 2.09 -30.72 15.15
C GLU A 181 2.57 -29.45 15.86
N LEU A 182 2.97 -28.47 15.08
CA LEU A 182 3.38 -27.17 15.60
C LEU A 182 2.26 -26.17 15.30
N HIS A 183 1.65 -25.66 16.35
CA HIS A 183 0.82 -24.47 16.28
C HIS A 183 1.74 -23.27 16.26
N TYR A 184 1.73 -22.54 15.14
CA TYR A 184 2.59 -21.38 14.97
C TYR A 184 1.80 -20.21 14.37
N THR A 185 1.96 -19.05 15.00
CA THR A 185 1.52 -17.76 14.48
C THR A 185 2.74 -17.01 13.98
N PRO A 186 2.80 -16.64 12.69
CA PRO A 186 3.84 -15.75 12.19
C PRO A 186 3.83 -14.41 12.94
N ASP A 187 4.79 -14.22 13.85
CA ASP A 187 5.06 -12.94 14.48
C ASP A 187 6.03 -12.14 13.61
N GLU A 188 5.49 -11.05 13.00
CA GLU A 188 6.18 -9.87 12.42
C GLU A 188 7.36 -10.11 11.44
N PRO A 189 7.82 -9.10 10.66
CA PRO A 189 8.74 -9.33 9.55
C PRO A 189 10.16 -9.61 10.05
N GLY A 190 10.45 -10.86 10.44
CA GLY A 190 11.83 -11.29 10.68
C GLY A 190 12.00 -12.48 11.61
N ARG A 191 12.18 -13.68 11.03
CA ARG A 191 12.94 -14.86 11.50
C ARG A 191 12.78 -15.39 12.96
N ARG A 192 12.05 -14.75 13.88
CA ARG A 192 11.96 -15.10 15.31
C ARG A 192 11.03 -16.28 15.61
N ALA A 193 9.89 -16.32 14.95
CA ALA A 193 9.01 -17.47 14.72
C ALA A 193 9.69 -18.86 14.66
N LEU A 194 10.60 -19.05 13.70
CA LEU A 194 11.31 -20.31 13.49
C LEU A 194 12.22 -20.65 14.67
N SER A 195 12.78 -19.66 15.35
CA SER A 195 13.68 -19.88 16.49
C SER A 195 12.94 -20.35 17.75
N LEU A 196 11.75 -19.80 18.03
CA LEU A 196 10.89 -20.21 19.14
C LEU A 196 10.28 -21.59 18.89
N ALA A 197 9.78 -21.83 17.67
CA ALA A 197 9.33 -23.16 17.23
C ALA A 197 10.45 -24.21 17.36
N THR A 198 11.68 -23.86 16.97
CA THR A 198 12.85 -24.73 17.09
C THR A 198 13.21 -25.01 18.55
N GLN A 199 13.01 -24.07 19.48
CA GLN A 199 13.25 -24.29 20.90
C GLN A 199 12.25 -25.29 21.50
N GLN A 200 10.96 -25.12 21.20
CA GLN A 200 9.89 -26.00 21.69
C GLN A 200 10.03 -27.44 21.15
N LEU A 201 10.48 -27.58 19.89
CA LEU A 201 10.78 -28.87 19.27
C LEU A 201 12.05 -29.53 19.84
N ARG A 202 13.05 -28.74 20.27
CA ARG A 202 14.27 -29.24 20.94
C ARG A 202 13.98 -29.82 22.32
N GLU A 203 13.00 -29.29 23.04
CA GLU A 203 12.57 -29.84 24.33
C GLU A 203 11.84 -31.18 24.17
N GLN A 204 11.09 -31.35 23.07
CA GLN A 204 10.33 -32.58 22.77
C GLN A 204 11.18 -33.68 22.11
N CYS A 205 12.34 -33.32 21.54
CA CYS A 205 13.31 -34.27 20.98
C CYS A 205 14.76 -33.85 21.32
N PRO A 206 15.23 -34.03 22.57
CA PRO A 206 16.50 -33.47 23.05
C PRO A 206 17.75 -34.04 22.36
N ASP A 207 17.72 -35.31 21.95
CA ASP A 207 18.92 -36.05 21.52
C ASP A 207 19.10 -36.15 19.98
N HIS A 208 18.13 -35.71 19.15
CA HIS A 208 18.03 -36.26 17.79
C HIS A 208 17.61 -35.34 16.64
N GLY A 209 18.02 -34.06 16.60
CA GLY A 209 18.18 -33.35 15.32
C GLY A 209 17.83 -31.86 15.32
N LYS A 210 18.76 -31.05 14.81
CA LYS A 210 18.56 -29.62 14.52
C LYS A 210 17.91 -29.38 13.14
N GLU A 211 17.49 -30.45 12.47
CA GLU A 211 17.03 -30.47 11.08
C GLU A 211 15.62 -31.08 11.02
N TRP A 212 14.68 -30.31 10.48
CA TRP A 212 13.25 -30.61 10.44
C TRP A 212 12.76 -30.49 9.01
N GLU A 213 11.95 -31.44 8.55
CA GLU A 213 11.32 -31.41 7.23
C GLU A 213 9.82 -31.12 7.36
N PHE A 214 9.30 -30.27 6.47
CA PHE A 214 7.86 -30.07 6.32
C PHE A 214 7.24 -31.31 5.70
N CYS A 215 6.21 -31.88 6.35
CA CYS A 215 5.36 -32.86 5.71
C CYS A 215 4.23 -32.12 4.96
N ASP A 216 3.98 -32.52 3.71
CA ASP A 216 2.91 -31.93 2.91
C ASP A 216 1.55 -31.98 3.63
N LYS A 217 0.78 -30.92 3.39
CA LYS A 217 -0.42 -30.45 4.09
C LYS A 217 -1.42 -31.54 4.49
N VAL A 218 -1.91 -31.45 5.72
CA VAL A 218 -3.28 -31.91 6.06
C VAL A 218 -4.24 -31.04 5.26
N ARG A 219 -5.13 -31.67 4.48
CA ARG A 219 -6.16 -31.01 3.67
C ARG A 219 -7.08 -30.13 4.49
#